data_AF-A0A811PXC9-F1
#
_entry.id   AF-A0A811PXC9-F1
#
_cell.length_a   1.000
_cell.length_b   1.000
_cell.length_c   1.000
_cell.angle_alpha   90.00
_cell.angle_beta   90.00
_cell.angle_gamma   90.00
#
_symmetry.space_group_name_H-M   'P 1'
#
loop_
_entity.id
_entity.type
_entity.pdbx_description
1 polymer ?
#
loop_
_entity_poly.entity_id
_entity_poly.type
_entity_poly.pdbx_seq_one_letter_code
_entity_poly.pdbx_strand_id
1 'polypeptide(L)'
;MEKYYAKKRSAKTIESRVEQKRPWIELDMRDIVADLGDRKPFDDFHHDIRDEARRAYLQIGPYRPADHKFQKTEKDGKGQTRGFVGSWFDQFDWLEYSVAKDVAYCFYFYLFKPQQAGFHSNDTFTKVGFRNWKNANDSFKEHAQSIDGFHSNARKRALDFKNQRQSVEHVCQ
;
A
#
# COMPACT_ATOMS: atom_id res chain seq x y z
N MET A 1 -46.06 56.20 -34.67
CA MET A 1 -45.43 55.31 -33.67
C MET A 1 -46.02 53.93 -33.87
N GLU A 2 -45.20 52.95 -34.28
CA GLU A 2 -45.19 51.58 -33.75
C GLU A 2 -44.24 50.73 -34.61
N LYS A 3 -43.18 50.24 -33.97
CA LYS A 3 -42.12 49.43 -34.57
C LYS A 3 -42.36 48.00 -34.11
N TYR A 4 -42.48 47.02 -35.02
CA TYR A 4 -42.27 45.62 -34.64
C TYR A 4 -41.44 44.89 -35.68
N TYR A 5 -40.27 44.47 -35.21
CA TYR A 5 -39.17 43.83 -35.95
C TYR A 5 -39.41 42.33 -36.13
N ALA A 6 -38.96 41.82 -37.28
CA ALA A 6 -38.92 40.40 -37.61
C ALA A 6 -38.00 39.61 -36.65
N LYS A 7 -38.55 38.54 -36.05
CA LYS A 7 -37.84 37.61 -35.17
C LYS A 7 -37.04 36.61 -36.02
N LYS A 8 -35.73 36.82 -36.16
CA LYS A 8 -34.81 35.82 -36.73
C LYS A 8 -34.74 34.61 -35.78
N ARG A 9 -35.09 33.42 -36.28
CA ARG A 9 -34.83 32.15 -35.58
C ARG A 9 -33.32 31.88 -35.64
N SER A 10 -32.66 31.99 -34.48
CA SER A 10 -31.29 31.51 -34.31
C SER A 10 -31.32 29.99 -34.21
N ALA A 11 -30.70 29.31 -35.17
CA ALA A 11 -30.47 27.87 -35.10
C ALA A 11 -29.47 27.61 -33.96
N LYS A 12 -29.91 26.93 -32.90
CA LYS A 12 -28.99 26.36 -31.91
C LYS A 12 -28.26 25.20 -32.57
N THR A 13 -27.01 25.42 -32.95
CA THR A 13 -26.04 24.36 -33.21
C THR A 13 -25.92 23.54 -31.93
N ILE A 14 -26.38 22.29 -31.97
CA ILE A 14 -26.14 21.32 -30.91
C ILE A 14 -24.70 20.85 -31.13
N GLU A 15 -23.75 21.46 -30.42
CA GLU A 15 -22.43 20.86 -30.27
C GLU A 15 -22.60 19.58 -29.43
N SER A 16 -22.60 18.44 -30.10
CA SER A 16 -22.49 17.15 -29.45
C SER A 16 -21.13 17.08 -28.76
N ARG A 17 -21.13 17.22 -27.44
CA ARG A 17 -19.97 16.92 -26.59
C ARG A 17 -19.64 15.44 -26.80
N VAL A 18 -18.65 15.16 -27.64
CA VAL A 18 -18.08 13.81 -27.73
C VAL A 18 -17.48 13.51 -26.37
N GLU A 19 -18.18 12.70 -25.60
CA GLU A 19 -17.67 12.15 -24.35
C GLU A 19 -16.54 11.20 -24.74
N GLN A 20 -15.32 11.74 -24.73
CA GLN A 20 -14.11 10.94 -24.83
C GLN A 20 -14.10 10.01 -23.63
N LYS A 21 -14.57 8.77 -23.83
CA LYS A 21 -14.41 7.69 -22.88
C LYS A 21 -12.92 7.56 -22.63
N ARG A 22 -12.46 8.05 -21.47
CA ARG A 22 -11.10 7.79 -21.00
C ARG A 22 -10.90 6.27 -21.07
N PRO A 23 -9.80 5.78 -21.67
CA PRO A 23 -9.54 4.36 -21.68
C PRO A 23 -9.49 3.89 -20.23
N TRP A 24 -10.34 2.92 -19.90
CA TRP A 24 -10.33 2.29 -18.59
C TRP A 24 -8.98 1.60 -18.44
N ILE A 25 -8.18 2.07 -17.48
CA ILE A 25 -6.90 1.44 -17.17
C ILE A 25 -7.22 0.31 -16.20
N GLU A 26 -6.97 -0.92 -16.63
CA GLU A 26 -7.14 -2.12 -15.80
C GLU A 26 -5.81 -2.49 -15.13
N LEU A 27 -5.89 -3.06 -13.93
CA LEU A 27 -4.72 -3.57 -13.21
C LEU A 27 -4.26 -4.89 -13.84
N ASP A 28 -3.01 -4.95 -14.32
CA ASP A 28 -2.39 -6.23 -14.68
C ASP A 28 -2.01 -6.98 -13.40
N MET A 29 -2.56 -8.18 -13.20
CA MET A 29 -2.24 -9.03 -12.05
C MET A 29 -0.74 -9.41 -12.00
N ARG A 30 -0.03 -9.36 -13.12
CA ARG A 30 1.44 -9.59 -13.18
C ARG A 30 2.23 -8.49 -12.47
N ASP A 31 1.64 -7.31 -12.30
CA ASP A 31 2.24 -6.20 -11.56
C ASP A 31 2.11 -6.34 -10.03
N ILE A 32 1.32 -7.31 -9.56
CA ILE A 32 1.09 -7.57 -8.13
C ILE A 32 2.10 -8.60 -7.65
N VAL A 33 3.24 -8.10 -7.18
CA VAL A 33 4.34 -8.92 -6.66
C VAL A 33 4.19 -9.12 -5.15
N ALA A 34 4.25 -10.37 -4.69
CA ALA A 34 4.10 -10.67 -3.27
C ALA A 34 5.25 -10.13 -2.43
N ASP A 35 6.52 -10.32 -2.82
CA ASP A 35 7.67 -9.83 -2.05
C ASP A 35 7.76 -8.30 -2.11
N LEU A 36 7.61 -7.64 -0.96
CA LEU A 36 7.64 -6.19 -0.86
C LEU A 36 8.95 -5.54 -1.32
N GLY A 37 10.06 -6.27 -1.22
CA GLY A 37 11.34 -5.79 -1.74
C GLY A 37 11.32 -5.58 -3.26
N ASP A 38 10.48 -6.32 -3.98
CA ASP A 38 10.39 -6.28 -5.43
C ASP A 38 9.15 -5.54 -5.95
N ARG A 39 8.27 -5.06 -5.05
CA ARG A 39 7.10 -4.29 -5.45
C ARG A 39 7.49 -2.91 -5.97
N LYS A 40 6.85 -2.49 -7.06
CA LYS A 40 6.90 -1.08 -7.47
C LYS A 40 6.27 -0.17 -6.38
N PRO A 41 6.85 1.01 -6.12
CA PRO A 41 6.21 2.05 -5.32
C PRO A 41 4.78 2.34 -5.79
N PHE A 42 3.88 2.66 -4.85
CA PHE A 42 2.50 3.03 -5.21
C PHE A 42 2.40 4.26 -6.12
N ASP A 43 3.38 5.16 -6.04
CA ASP A 43 3.42 6.35 -6.85
C ASP A 43 3.66 6.05 -8.34
N ASP A 44 4.20 4.86 -8.65
CA ASP A 44 4.44 4.40 -10.03
C ASP A 44 3.18 3.76 -10.65
N PHE A 45 2.16 3.44 -9.84
CA PHE A 45 0.85 3.04 -10.36
C PHE A 45 0.06 4.26 -10.80
N HIS A 46 -0.69 4.12 -11.90
CA HIS A 46 -1.67 5.12 -12.31
C HIS A 46 -2.70 5.33 -11.18
N HIS A 47 -3.08 6.59 -10.92
CA HIS A 47 -3.93 6.95 -9.79
C HIS A 47 -5.23 6.15 -9.73
N ASP A 48 -5.86 5.90 -10.88
CA ASP A 48 -7.11 5.15 -11.01
C ASP A 48 -7.02 3.68 -10.57
N ILE A 49 -5.84 3.05 -10.64
CA ILE A 49 -5.65 1.62 -10.29
C ILE A 49 -5.00 1.41 -8.91
N ARG A 50 -4.59 2.48 -8.21
CA ARG A 50 -3.91 2.36 -6.91
C ARG A 50 -4.77 1.66 -5.87
N ASP A 51 -6.06 1.97 -5.84
CA ASP A 51 -7.00 1.36 -4.92
C ASP A 51 -7.24 -0.11 -5.25
N GLU A 52 -7.29 -0.47 -6.53
CA GLU A 52 -7.38 -1.86 -6.95
C GLU A 52 -6.12 -2.65 -6.59
N ALA A 53 -4.93 -2.06 -6.79
CA ALA A 53 -3.68 -2.66 -6.33
C ALA A 53 -3.66 -2.85 -4.80
N ARG A 54 -4.10 -1.86 -4.01
CA ARG A 54 -4.25 -2.00 -2.54
C ARG A 54 -5.17 -3.16 -2.18
N ARG A 55 -6.28 -3.34 -2.89
CA ARG A 55 -7.21 -4.47 -2.67
C ARG A 55 -6.53 -5.81 -2.96
N ALA A 56 -5.84 -5.92 -4.09
CA ALA A 56 -5.11 -7.14 -4.44
C ALA A 56 -4.09 -7.51 -3.36
N TYR A 57 -3.30 -6.56 -2.88
CA TYR A 57 -2.36 -6.81 -1.78
C TYR A 57 -3.04 -7.17 -0.46
N LEU A 58 -4.15 -6.51 -0.10
CA LEU A 58 -4.93 -6.87 1.10
C LEU A 58 -5.53 -8.28 1.03
N GLN A 59 -5.86 -8.75 -0.16
CA GLN A 59 -6.35 -10.11 -0.37
C GLN A 59 -5.23 -11.15 -0.24
N ILE A 60 -4.02 -10.84 -0.71
CA ILE A 60 -2.83 -11.70 -0.53
C ILE A 60 -2.37 -11.70 0.93
N GLY A 61 -2.40 -10.54 1.58
CA GLY A 61 -1.88 -10.34 2.93
C GLY A 61 -0.37 -10.09 2.98
N PRO A 62 0.22 -9.99 4.19
CA PRO A 62 1.65 -9.80 4.36
C PRO A 62 2.44 -11.00 3.81
N TYR A 63 3.49 -10.75 3.04
CA TYR A 63 4.34 -11.81 2.51
C TYR A 63 5.18 -12.46 3.62
N ARG A 64 4.92 -13.75 3.85
CA ARG A 64 5.58 -14.58 4.86
C ARG A 64 6.01 -15.88 4.19
N PRO A 65 7.28 -16.00 3.77
CA PRO A 65 7.72 -17.20 3.07
C PRO A 65 7.73 -18.39 4.03
N ALA A 66 6.88 -19.38 3.75
CA ALA A 66 6.83 -20.63 4.50
C ALA A 66 8.11 -21.44 4.29
N ASP A 67 8.59 -22.10 5.36
CA ASP A 67 9.77 -22.98 5.36
C ASP A 67 11.07 -22.37 4.83
N HIS A 68 11.14 -21.03 4.76
CA HIS A 68 12.32 -20.33 4.28
C HIS A 68 13.45 -20.36 5.31
N LYS A 69 14.65 -20.71 4.85
CA LYS A 69 15.86 -20.64 5.66
C LYS A 69 16.40 -19.21 5.62
N PHE A 70 16.03 -18.42 6.62
CA PHE A 70 16.52 -17.05 6.78
C PHE A 70 18.04 -17.01 6.86
N GLN A 71 18.65 -16.16 6.04
CA GLN A 71 20.09 -15.96 6.05
C GLN A 71 20.52 -15.44 7.42
N LYS A 72 21.62 -15.99 7.93
CA LYS A 72 22.25 -15.51 9.16
C LYS A 72 23.63 -14.98 8.81
N THR A 73 23.84 -13.70 9.09
CA THR A 73 25.13 -13.03 8.92
C THR A 73 25.91 -13.10 10.22
N GLU A 74 27.18 -13.47 10.14
CA GLU A 74 28.10 -13.30 11.26
C GLU A 74 28.51 -11.83 11.37
N LYS A 75 28.43 -11.26 12.57
CA LYS A 75 28.97 -9.93 12.84
C LYS A 75 30.27 -10.02 13.63
N ASP A 76 31.25 -9.25 13.16
CA ASP A 76 32.45 -8.86 13.91
C ASP A 76 33.36 -10.01 14.37
N GLY A 77 33.32 -11.18 13.71
CA GLY A 77 34.20 -12.32 14.03
C GLY A 77 34.01 -12.90 15.42
N LYS A 78 32.89 -12.60 16.09
CA LYS A 78 32.57 -13.06 17.45
C LYS A 78 31.84 -14.40 17.47
N GLY A 79 31.69 -15.08 16.33
CA GLY A 79 30.93 -16.33 16.18
C GLY A 79 29.41 -16.19 16.40
N GLN A 80 28.92 -14.96 16.60
CA GLN A 80 27.51 -14.68 16.83
C GLN A 80 26.83 -14.38 15.49
N THR A 81 26.11 -15.36 14.97
CA THR A 81 25.29 -15.17 13.77
C THR A 81 23.93 -14.60 14.14
N ARG A 82 23.43 -13.67 13.32
CA ARG A 82 22.11 -13.05 13.49
C ARG A 82 21.42 -13.01 12.13
N GLY A 83 20.13 -13.23 12.15
CA GLY A 83 19.28 -13.27 10.95
C GLY A 83 17.85 -13.03 11.34
N PHE A 84 16.98 -12.94 10.35
CA PHE A 84 15.55 -12.93 10.61
C PHE A 84 15.12 -14.22 11.31
N VAL A 85 14.16 -14.12 12.25
CA VAL A 85 13.63 -15.26 13.00
C VAL A 85 12.14 -15.42 12.67
N GLY A 86 11.77 -16.57 12.09
CA GLY A 86 10.41 -16.85 11.64
C GLY A 86 9.33 -16.70 12.72
N SER A 87 9.65 -16.99 13.98
CA SER A 87 8.73 -16.83 15.11
C SER A 87 8.29 -15.37 15.37
N TRP A 88 8.91 -14.38 14.72
CA TRP A 88 8.43 -13.01 14.75
C TRP A 88 7.12 -12.83 13.98
N PHE A 89 6.84 -13.66 12.98
CA PHE A 89 5.56 -13.62 12.27
C PHE A 89 4.36 -13.95 13.17
N ASP A 90 4.56 -14.82 14.17
CA ASP A 90 3.51 -15.16 15.14
C ASP A 90 3.28 -14.04 16.16
N GLN A 91 4.30 -13.23 16.41
CA GLN A 91 4.24 -12.11 17.36
C GLN A 91 3.73 -10.82 16.71
N PHE A 92 3.99 -10.62 15.42
CA PHE A 92 3.72 -9.38 14.71
C PHE A 92 2.94 -9.68 13.41
N ASP A 93 1.62 -9.55 13.47
CA ASP A 93 0.71 -9.84 12.35
C ASP A 93 0.92 -8.92 11.13
N TRP A 94 1.54 -7.76 11.33
CA TRP A 94 1.84 -6.80 10.28
C TRP A 94 3.19 -7.03 9.59
N LEU A 95 4.03 -7.91 10.15
CA LEU A 95 5.42 -8.09 9.74
C LEU A 95 5.48 -8.85 8.42
N GLU A 96 6.28 -8.30 7.50
CA GLU A 96 6.55 -8.85 6.18
C GLU A 96 8.06 -8.95 5.99
N TYR A 97 8.55 -10.02 5.36
CA TYR A 97 9.97 -10.22 5.10
C TYR A 97 10.22 -10.31 3.61
N SER A 98 11.17 -9.52 3.11
CA SER A 98 11.67 -9.64 1.75
C SER A 98 12.85 -10.59 1.70
N VAL A 99 12.70 -11.67 0.94
CA VAL A 99 13.78 -12.62 0.67
C VAL A 99 14.81 -11.99 -0.25
N ALA A 100 14.35 -11.24 -1.26
CA ALA A 100 15.22 -10.59 -2.24
C ALA A 100 16.21 -9.62 -1.59
N LYS A 101 15.78 -8.91 -0.54
CA LYS A 101 16.59 -7.86 0.12
C LYS A 101 17.12 -8.24 1.50
N ASP A 102 16.68 -9.37 2.08
CA ASP A 102 16.96 -9.74 3.47
C ASP A 102 16.63 -8.59 4.45
N VAL A 103 15.40 -8.09 4.37
CA VAL A 103 14.89 -7.00 5.23
C VAL A 103 13.44 -7.23 5.61
N ALA A 104 13.02 -6.65 6.74
CA ALA A 104 11.65 -6.68 7.21
C ALA A 104 10.94 -5.35 6.95
N TYR A 105 9.65 -5.43 6.68
CA TYR A 105 8.79 -4.30 6.36
C TYR A 105 7.48 -4.37 7.15
N CYS A 106 6.72 -3.28 7.12
CA CYS A 106 5.37 -3.22 7.66
C CYS A 106 4.33 -3.15 6.54
N PHE A 107 3.52 -4.22 6.44
CA PHE A 107 2.52 -4.39 5.40
C PHE A 107 1.52 -3.22 5.33
N TYR A 108 0.93 -2.85 6.47
CA TYR A 108 -0.06 -1.77 6.52
C TYR A 108 0.53 -0.41 6.15
N PHE A 109 1.77 -0.14 6.58
CA PHE A 109 2.46 1.13 6.32
C PHE A 109 2.83 1.30 4.86
N TYR A 110 3.19 0.21 4.16
CA TYR A 110 3.42 0.25 2.73
C TYR A 110 2.13 0.62 1.97
N LEU A 111 0.99 0.01 2.32
CA LEU A 111 -0.28 0.24 1.64
C LEU A 111 -0.91 1.61 1.95
N PHE A 112 -0.80 2.06 3.19
CA PHE A 112 -1.51 3.22 3.73
C PHE A 112 -0.57 4.24 4.38
N LYS A 113 0.60 4.46 3.78
CA LYS A 113 1.57 5.46 4.26
C LYS A 113 0.87 6.81 4.53
N PRO A 114 1.05 7.40 5.73
CA PRO A 114 0.51 8.73 6.02
C PRO A 114 1.09 9.77 5.05
N GLN A 115 0.21 10.54 4.39
CA GLN A 115 0.59 11.68 3.55
C GLN A 115 0.54 12.99 4.36
N GLN A 116 1.15 13.04 5.54
CA GLN A 116 1.21 14.27 6.33
C GLN A 116 2.45 15.09 5.94
N ALA A 117 2.28 16.39 5.68
CA ALA A 117 3.40 17.30 5.45
C ALA A 117 4.29 17.35 6.72
N GLY A 118 5.59 17.12 6.57
CA GLY A 118 6.52 16.99 7.70
C GLY A 118 6.66 15.58 8.28
N PHE A 119 5.94 14.60 7.74
CA PHE A 119 6.10 13.17 8.06
C PHE A 119 7.41 12.63 7.50
N HIS A 120 8.50 12.86 8.24
CA HIS A 120 9.77 12.19 8.05
C HIS A 120 9.72 10.87 8.82
N SER A 121 8.75 9.98 8.49
CA SER A 121 8.82 8.65 9.08
C SER A 121 10.17 8.08 8.76
N ASN A 122 10.79 7.49 9.77
CA ASN A 122 11.90 6.60 9.56
C ASN A 122 11.43 5.53 8.55
N ASP A 123 11.80 5.71 7.26
CA ASP A 123 11.38 4.87 6.13
C ASP A 123 11.95 3.43 6.23
N THR A 124 12.53 3.11 7.38
CA THR A 124 13.01 1.79 7.80
C THR A 124 11.97 0.70 7.58
N PHE A 125 10.70 0.87 7.95
CA PHE A 125 9.69 -0.19 7.75
C PHE A 125 8.92 -0.11 6.42
N THR A 126 9.29 0.81 5.51
CA THR A 126 8.57 1.03 4.25
C THR A 126 9.48 0.94 3.03
N LYS A 127 10.40 1.90 2.85
CA LYS A 127 11.26 1.97 1.65
C LYS A 127 12.59 1.27 1.86
N VAL A 128 13.24 1.52 3.00
CA VAL A 128 14.60 1.04 3.28
C VAL A 128 14.58 -0.44 3.68
N GLY A 129 13.62 -0.83 4.51
CA GLY A 129 13.60 -2.14 5.13
C GLY A 129 14.42 -2.18 6.43
N PHE A 130 13.91 -2.90 7.42
CA PHE A 130 14.59 -3.13 8.68
C PHE A 130 15.52 -4.33 8.57
N ARG A 131 16.80 -4.16 8.90
CA ARG A 131 17.81 -5.24 8.90
C ARG A 131 18.57 -5.40 10.20
N ASN A 132 18.26 -4.62 11.24
CA ASN A 132 18.99 -4.68 12.50
C ASN A 132 18.49 -5.85 13.39
N TRP A 133 18.87 -7.07 13.03
CA TRP A 133 18.41 -8.30 13.69
C TRP A 133 18.74 -8.39 15.18
N LYS A 134 19.75 -7.66 15.66
CA LYS A 134 20.13 -7.64 17.08
C LYS A 134 19.01 -7.08 17.97
N ASN A 135 18.33 -6.04 17.51
CA ASN A 135 17.32 -5.31 18.28
C ASN A 135 15.92 -5.49 17.68
N ALA A 136 15.74 -6.47 16.79
CA ALA A 136 14.53 -6.63 16.01
C ALA A 136 13.26 -6.69 16.86
N ASN A 137 13.26 -7.52 17.92
CA ASN A 137 12.07 -7.68 18.75
C ASN A 137 11.63 -6.36 19.42
N ASP A 138 12.59 -5.62 19.99
CA ASP A 138 12.31 -4.33 20.63
C ASP A 138 11.89 -3.28 19.62
N SER A 139 12.58 -3.20 18.47
CA SER A 139 12.21 -2.27 17.38
C SER A 139 10.84 -2.59 16.78
N PHE A 140 10.45 -3.85 16.69
CA PHE A 140 9.12 -4.26 16.21
C PHE A 140 8.03 -3.89 17.23
N LYS A 141 8.28 -4.11 18.53
CA LYS A 141 7.38 -3.66 19.60
C LYS A 141 7.22 -2.14 19.59
N GLU A 142 8.32 -1.40 19.54
CA GLU A 142 8.33 0.06 19.48
C GLU A 142 7.60 0.57 18.24
N HIS A 143 7.80 -0.06 17.07
CA HIS A 143 7.05 0.30 15.86
C HIS A 143 5.54 0.09 16.03
N ALA A 144 5.14 -1.08 16.55
CA ALA A 144 3.73 -1.42 16.74
C ALA A 144 3.05 -0.56 17.82
N GLN A 145 3.82 -0.13 18.82
CA GLN A 145 3.37 0.68 19.97
C GLN A 145 3.76 2.16 19.87
N SER A 146 4.19 2.60 18.68
CA SER A 146 4.69 3.96 18.46
C SER A 146 3.68 4.99 18.97
N ILE A 147 4.17 5.94 19.78
CA ILE A 147 3.36 6.98 20.43
C ILE A 147 2.60 7.82 19.39
N ASP A 148 3.22 8.04 18.24
CA ASP A 148 2.63 8.80 17.15
C ASP A 148 1.41 8.08 16.50
N GLY A 149 1.18 6.81 16.84
CA GLY A 149 0.02 6.05 16.42
C GLY A 149 -0.02 5.73 14.93
N PHE A 150 1.06 5.99 14.18
CA PHE A 150 1.10 5.81 12.73
C PHE A 150 0.80 4.37 12.31
N HIS A 151 1.31 3.39 13.06
CA HIS A 151 1.05 1.96 12.81
C HIS A 151 -0.45 1.65 12.97
N SER A 152 -1.00 2.01 14.12
CA SER A 152 -2.41 1.82 14.44
C SER A 152 -3.31 2.52 13.43
N ASN A 153 -2.95 3.73 12.99
CA ASN A 153 -3.68 4.48 11.98
C ASN A 153 -3.63 3.80 10.61
N ALA A 154 -2.46 3.36 10.15
CA ALA A 154 -2.32 2.63 8.88
C ALA A 154 -3.12 1.31 8.90
N ARG A 155 -3.04 0.57 10.01
CA ARG A 155 -3.81 -0.67 10.22
C ARG A 155 -5.31 -0.42 10.21
N LYS A 156 -5.78 0.62 10.92
CA LYS A 156 -7.18 1.02 10.93
C LYS A 156 -7.68 1.37 9.53
N ARG A 157 -6.92 2.18 8.78
CA ARG A 157 -7.25 2.52 7.38
C ARG A 157 -7.34 1.28 6.50
N ALA A 158 -6.43 0.31 6.66
CA ALA A 158 -6.48 -0.94 5.92
C ALA A 158 -7.76 -1.74 6.22
N LEU A 159 -8.14 -1.82 7.49
CA LEU A 159 -9.35 -2.52 7.91
C LEU A 159 -10.62 -1.82 7.40
N ASP A 160 -10.70 -0.49 7.58
CA ASP A 160 -11.82 0.31 7.09
C ASP A 160 -11.98 0.19 5.56
N PHE A 161 -10.87 0.24 4.82
CA PHE A 161 -10.85 0.09 3.37
C PHE A 161 -11.28 -1.31 2.91
N LYS A 162 -10.93 -2.35 3.67
CA LYS A 162 -11.41 -3.72 3.43
C LYS A 162 -12.92 -3.83 3.68
N ASN A 163 -13.41 -3.24 4.76
CA ASN A 163 -14.83 -3.29 5.15
C ASN A 163 -15.74 -2.48 4.22
N GLN A 164 -15.27 -1.35 3.70
CA GLN A 164 -16.03 -0.56 2.71
C GLN A 164 -16.45 -1.40 1.51
N ARG A 165 -15.65 -2.39 1.08
CA ARG A 165 -16.02 -3.30 0.00
C ARG A 165 -17.18 -4.22 0.39
N GLN A 166 -17.11 -4.80 1.60
CA GLN A 166 -18.15 -5.71 2.10
C GLN A 166 -19.50 -5.00 2.18
N SER A 167 -19.52 -3.71 2.54
CA SER A 167 -20.78 -2.95 2.56
C SER A 167 -21.34 -2.67 1.17
N VAL A 168 -20.51 -2.53 0.12
CA VAL A 168 -21.03 -2.30 -1.25
C VAL A 168 -21.58 -3.59 -1.86
N GLU A 169 -20.94 -4.74 -1.58
CA GLU A 169 -21.42 -6.05 -2.05
C GLU A 169 -22.81 -6.43 -1.49
N HIS A 170 -23.19 -5.90 -0.32
CA HIS A 170 -24.51 -6.15 0.31
C HIS A 170 -25.63 -5.19 -0.11
N VAL A 171 -25.34 -4.11 -0.85
CA VAL A 171 -26.35 -3.10 -1.26
C VAL A 171 -26.86 -3.34 -2.69
N CYS A 172 -26.26 -4.26 -3.44
CA CYS A 172 -26.69 -4.65 -4.79
C CYS A 172 -27.21 -6.10 -4.86
N GLN A 173 -28.11 -6.49 -3.95
CA GLN A 173 -28.93 -7.70 -4.08
C GLN A 173 -30.41 -7.37 -4.08
#